data_AF-A0A1Y6L0C7-F1
#
_entry.id   AF-A0A1Y6L0C7-F1
#
_cell.length_a   1.000
_cell.length_b   1.000
_cell.length_c   1.000
_cell.angle_alpha   90.00
_cell.angle_beta   90.00
_cell.angle_gamma   90.00
#
_symmetry.space_group_name_H-M   'P 1'
#
loop_
_entity.id
_entity.type
_entity.pdbx_description
1 polymer ?
#
loop_
_entity_poly.entity_id
_entity_poly.type
_entity_poly.pdbx_seq_one_letter_code
_entity_poly.pdbx_strand_id
1 'polypeptide(L)'
;MQITSAKMLANAVRDQRKAQKITQSDTAKLVGIKQTTVSAFENMPEGTKVDTLFKLLAALDLELHVQPRNSNTETQNSNQKWNEEW
;
A
#
# COMPACT_ATOMS: atom_id res chain seq x y z
N MET A 1 3.71 -7.30 3.68
CA MET A 1 2.28 -7.68 3.52
C MET A 1 1.92 -7.52 2.05
N GLN A 2 1.25 -8.49 1.43
CA GLN A 2 0.72 -8.33 0.07
C GLN A 2 -0.63 -7.60 0.15
N ILE A 3 -0.78 -6.49 -0.57
CA ILE A 3 -2.04 -5.73 -0.65
C ILE A 3 -2.69 -6.05 -1.98
N THR A 4 -3.83 -6.74 -1.95
CA THR A 4 -4.53 -7.21 -3.17
C THR A 4 -5.98 -6.74 -3.26
N SER A 5 -6.42 -5.85 -2.36
CA SER A 5 -7.76 -5.25 -2.39
C SER A 5 -7.73 -3.80 -1.92
N ALA A 6 -8.72 -3.02 -2.34
CA ALA A 6 -8.89 -1.62 -1.92
C ALA A 6 -9.00 -1.50 -0.40
N LYS A 7 -9.71 -2.44 0.26
CA LYS A 7 -9.87 -2.45 1.71
C LYS A 7 -8.56 -2.72 2.45
N MET A 8 -7.73 -3.63 1.95
CA MET A 8 -6.40 -3.87 2.53
C MET A 8 -5.51 -2.65 2.40
N LEU A 9 -5.55 -1.97 1.24
CA LEU A 9 -4.80 -0.73 1.03
C LEU A 9 -5.26 0.37 2.00
N ALA A 10 -6.58 0.58 2.11
CA ALA A 10 -7.14 1.58 3.01
C ALA A 10 -6.80 1.32 4.49
N ASN A 11 -6.83 0.06 4.92
CA ASN A 11 -6.41 -0.32 6.27
C ASN A 11 -4.92 -0.03 6.50
N ALA A 12 -4.04 -0.39 5.56
CA ALA A 12 -2.61 -0.11 5.69
C ALA A 12 -2.31 1.40 5.82
N VAL A 13 -2.96 2.22 4.99
CA VAL A 13 -2.83 3.69 5.04
C VAL A 13 -3.41 4.27 6.34
N ARG A 14 -4.57 3.75 6.80
CA ARG A 14 -5.18 4.13 8.08
C ARG A 14 -4.29 3.81 9.27
N ASP A 15 -3.67 2.63 9.26
CA ASP A 15 -2.81 2.18 10.35
C ASP A 15 -1.55 3.04 10.43
N GLN A 16 -0.98 3.45 9.28
CA GLN A 16 0.09 4.43 9.25
C GLN A 16 -0.33 5.77 9.86
N ARG A 17 -1.50 6.30 9.49
CA ARG A 17 -2.01 7.54 10.08
C ARG A 17 -2.14 7.43 11.61
N LYS A 18 -2.67 6.32 12.09
CA LYS A 18 -2.79 6.05 13.54
C LYS A 18 -1.42 5.93 14.22
N ALA A 19 -0.44 5.31 13.57
CA ALA A 19 0.92 5.22 14.07
C ALA A 19 1.58 6.61 14.23
N GLN A 20 1.28 7.53 13.31
CA GLN A 20 1.68 8.94 13.39
C GLN A 20 0.86 9.77 14.40
N LYS A 21 -0.20 9.19 14.99
CA LYS A 21 -1.09 9.83 15.98
C LYS A 21 -1.77 11.11 15.49
N ILE A 22 -1.98 11.26 14.19
CA ILE A 22 -2.70 12.40 13.60
C ILE A 22 -4.15 12.03 13.30
N THR A 23 -5.05 13.02 13.35
CA THR A 23 -6.46 12.80 13.05
C THR A 23 -6.71 12.78 11.54
N GLN A 24 -7.88 12.29 11.13
CA GLN A 24 -8.30 12.39 9.72
C GLN A 24 -8.37 13.85 9.26
N SER A 25 -8.73 14.79 10.15
CA SER A 25 -8.75 16.22 9.85
C SER A 25 -7.34 16.78 9.61
N ASP A 26 -6.35 16.31 10.37
CA ASP A 26 -4.97 16.74 10.21
C ASP A 26 -4.40 16.24 8.88
N THR A 27 -4.60 14.96 8.55
CA THR A 27 -4.23 14.39 7.24
C THR A 27 -4.89 15.15 6.10
N ALA A 28 -6.18 15.49 6.23
CA ALA A 28 -6.91 16.22 5.20
C ALA A 28 -6.32 17.62 4.94
N LYS A 29 -5.90 18.32 6.01
CA LYS A 29 -5.29 19.65 5.92
C LYS A 29 -3.94 19.63 5.21
N LEU A 30 -3.12 18.60 5.43
CA LEU A 30 -1.79 18.48 4.83
C LEU A 30 -1.83 18.48 3.29
N VAL A 31 -2.92 17.98 2.70
CA VAL A 31 -3.06 17.82 1.24
C VAL A 31 -4.30 18.50 0.65
N GLY A 32 -4.93 19.40 1.41
CA GLY A 32 -6.00 20.26 0.92
C GLY A 32 -7.28 19.51 0.50
N ILE A 33 -7.65 18.44 1.18
CA ILE A 33 -8.89 17.69 0.94
C ILE A 33 -9.86 17.80 2.12
N LYS A 34 -11.09 17.29 1.97
CA LYS A 34 -12.07 17.25 3.06
C LYS A 34 -11.77 16.08 4.00
N GLN A 35 -11.95 16.26 5.30
CA GLN A 35 -11.85 15.14 6.26
C GLN A 35 -12.82 14.00 5.93
N THR A 36 -14.01 14.32 5.41
CA THR A 36 -14.99 13.32 4.96
C THR A 36 -14.44 12.46 3.82
N THR A 37 -13.56 12.99 2.98
CA THR A 37 -12.86 12.23 1.94
C THR A 37 -11.86 11.24 2.55
N VAL A 38 -11.12 11.63 3.60
CA VAL A 38 -10.23 10.71 4.34
C VAL A 38 -11.05 9.60 4.99
N SER A 39 -12.16 9.95 5.66
CA SER A 39 -13.06 8.97 6.29
C SER A 39 -13.67 8.02 5.27
N ALA A 40 -14.12 8.52 4.11
CA ALA A 40 -14.68 7.72 3.04
C ALA A 40 -13.63 6.72 2.51
N PHE A 41 -12.39 7.15 2.29
CA PHE A 41 -11.31 6.25 1.90
C PHE A 41 -11.05 5.15 2.95
N GLU A 42 -10.95 5.50 4.25
CA GLU A 42 -10.68 4.52 5.31
C GLU A 42 -11.81 3.48 5.48
N ASN A 43 -13.05 3.88 5.24
CA ASN A 43 -14.22 3.03 5.47
C ASN A 43 -14.71 2.30 4.20
N MET A 44 -14.78 2.99 3.06
CA MET A 44 -15.34 2.53 1.79
C MET A 44 -14.47 2.99 0.60
N PRO A 45 -13.29 2.37 0.40
CA PRO A 45 -12.28 2.83 -0.56
C PRO A 45 -12.64 2.60 -2.04
N GLU A 46 -13.65 1.79 -2.36
CA GLU A 46 -13.96 1.32 -3.72
C GLU A 46 -14.28 2.46 -4.71
N GLY A 47 -14.83 3.57 -4.21
CA GLY A 47 -15.12 4.78 -5.02
C GLY A 47 -14.01 5.84 -4.97
N THR A 48 -12.88 5.56 -4.30
CA THR A 48 -11.83 6.56 -4.13
C THR A 48 -11.06 6.78 -5.43
N LYS A 49 -10.96 8.04 -5.87
CA LYS A 49 -10.10 8.40 -7.00
C LYS A 49 -8.64 8.11 -6.68
N VAL A 50 -7.90 7.62 -7.66
CA VAL A 50 -6.45 7.36 -7.53
C VAL A 50 -5.68 8.63 -7.12
N ASP A 51 -6.09 9.81 -7.59
CA ASP A 51 -5.53 11.11 -7.15
C ASP A 51 -5.68 11.32 -5.63
N THR A 52 -6.84 10.99 -5.06
CA THR A 52 -7.06 11.06 -3.61
C THR A 52 -6.17 10.08 -2.85
N LEU A 53 -5.98 8.87 -3.38
CA LEU A 53 -5.05 7.91 -2.80
C LEU A 53 -3.63 8.49 -2.73
N PHE A 54 -3.11 9.04 -3.84
CA PHE A 54 -1.76 9.60 -3.85
C PHE A 54 -1.61 10.83 -2.95
N LYS A 55 -2.65 11.66 -2.82
CA LYS A 55 -2.68 12.73 -1.81
C LYS A 55 -2.57 12.16 -0.40
N LEU A 56 -3.30 11.10 -0.07
CA LEU A 56 -3.22 10.48 1.26
C LEU A 56 -1.86 9.83 1.52
N LEU A 57 -1.25 9.20 0.51
CA LEU A 57 0.10 8.65 0.61
C LEU A 57 1.12 9.77 0.87
N ALA A 58 1.06 10.87 0.11
CA ALA A 58 1.92 12.03 0.32
C ALA A 58 1.74 12.67 1.70
N ALA A 59 0.49 12.77 2.19
CA ALA A 59 0.20 13.31 3.52
C ALA A 59 0.82 12.49 4.67
N LEU A 60 1.06 11.21 4.43
CA LEU A 60 1.51 10.23 5.42
C LEU A 60 2.94 9.75 5.18
N ASP A 61 3.66 10.40 4.26
CA ASP A 61 5.02 10.05 3.86
C ASP A 61 5.16 8.57 3.44
N LEU A 62 4.23 8.13 2.58
CA LEU A 62 4.17 6.78 2.03
C LEU A 62 4.40 6.79 0.52
N GLU A 63 4.98 5.72 0.01
CA GLU A 63 5.11 5.43 -1.42
C GLU A 63 4.43 4.10 -1.80
N LEU A 64 4.07 3.96 -3.09
CA LEU A 64 3.40 2.77 -3.63
C LEU A 64 4.34 2.03 -4.58
N HIS A 65 4.64 0.77 -4.24
CA HIS A 65 5.39 -0.14 -5.10
C HIS A 65 4.46 -1.18 -5.72
N VAL A 66 4.48 -1.29 -7.04
CA VAL A 66 3.73 -2.32 -7.78
C VAL A 66 4.70 -3.40 -8.24
N GLN A 67 4.41 -4.65 -7.87
CA GLN A 67 5.27 -5.80 -8.17
C GLN A 67 4.44 -6.99 -8.68
N PRO A 68 5.04 -7.92 -9.46
CA PRO A 68 4.38 -9.16 -9.84
C PRO A 68 3.90 -9.96 -8.62
N ARG A 69 2.72 -10.56 -8.73
CA ARG A 69 2.17 -11.44 -7.69
C ARG A 69 2.86 -12.81 -7.83
N ASN A 70 3.73 -13.14 -6.86
CA ASN A 70 4.56 -14.36 -6.76
C ASN A 70 5.89 -14.33 -7.53
N SER A 71 6.88 -13.60 -7.02
CA SER A 71 8.30 -13.75 -7.41
C SER A 71 9.01 -14.95 -6.75
N ASN A 72 8.26 -15.93 -6.20
CA ASN A 72 8.83 -17.11 -5.55
C ASN A 72 8.57 -18.44 -6.28
N THR A 73 8.12 -18.39 -7.53
CA THR A 73 8.15 -19.53 -8.44
C THR A 73 9.19 -19.22 -9.52
N GLU A 74 10.28 -19.99 -9.53
CA GLU A 74 11.37 -20.01 -10.53
C GLU A 74 12.62 -19.14 -10.28
N THR A 75 13.24 -19.28 -9.10
CA THR A 75 14.73 -19.25 -9.02
C THR A 75 15.25 -20.25 -7.99
N GLN A 76 14.61 -21.42 -7.92
CA GLN A 76 15.17 -22.63 -7.29
C GLN A 76 15.47 -23.64 -8.41
N ASN A 77 16.35 -23.27 -9.34
CA ASN A 77 16.94 -24.21 -10.30
C ASN A 77 18.41 -23.84 -10.57
N SER A 78 19.13 -23.51 -9.50
CA SER A 78 20.60 -23.40 -9.49
C SER A 78 21.17 -24.21 -8.34
N ASN A 79 21.05 -25.54 -8.44
CA ASN A 79 22.07 -26.49 -7.96
C ASN A 79 21.66 -27.94 -8.29
N GLN A 80 21.63 -28.28 -9.58
CA GLN A 80 22.01 -29.63 -10.00
C GLN A 80 23.29 -29.50 -10.80
N LYS A 81 24.38 -29.21 -10.06
CA LYS A 81 25.75 -29.41 -10.54
C LYS A 81 25.97 -30.92 -10.57
N TRP A 82 25.72 -31.52 -11.72
CA TRP A 82 26.13 -32.89 -12.00
C TRP A 82 27.67 -32.92 -11.98
N ASN A 83 28.25 -33.48 -10.93
CA ASN A 83 29.62 -33.97 -10.96
C ASN A 83 29.55 -35.43 -11.43
N GLU A 84 29.78 -35.66 -12.71
CA GLU A 84 30.22 -36.99 -13.17
C GLU A 84 31.66 -36.85 -13.65
N GLU A 85 32.57 -37.34 -12.82
CA GLU A 85 33.91 -37.76 -13.24
C GLU A 85 33.75 -39.09 -14.00
N TRP A 86 33.95 -39.07 -15.32
CA TRP A 86 34.42 -40.19 -16.13
C TRP A 86 35.20 -39.66 -17.34
#